data_AF-A0AAW3GN41-F1
#
_entry.id   AF-A0AAW3GN41-F1
#
_cell.length_a   1.000
_cell.length_b   1.000
_cell.length_c   1.000
_cell.angle_alpha   90.00
_cell.angle_beta   90.00
_cell.angle_gamma   90.00
#
_symmetry.space_group_name_H-M   'P 1'
#
loop_
_entity.id
_entity.type
_entity.pdbx_description
1 polymer ?
#
loop_
_entity_poly.entity_id
_entity_poly.type
_entity_poly.pdbx_seq_one_letter_code
_entity_poly.pdbx_strand_id
1 'polypeptide(L)'
;MENNLVGKYLAISGEIAGRIELENEKELLVRRVINHPWDRRCGLVPQAVFVDKGFLFNYWVKVVELPYLPDIINSEIETDEIRKYLNM
;
A
#
# COMPACT_ATOMS: atom_id res chain seq x y z
N MET A 1 -4.10 23.51 4.58
CA MET A 1 -4.73 22.22 4.32
C MET A 1 -3.67 21.18 4.58
N GLU A 2 -3.83 20.38 5.62
CA GLU A 2 -2.88 19.28 5.90
C GLU A 2 -2.85 18.37 4.68
N ASN A 3 -1.65 18.10 4.16
CA ASN A 3 -1.44 17.12 3.11
C ASN A 3 -1.73 15.73 3.70
N ASN A 4 -3.00 15.35 3.80
CA ASN A 4 -3.38 14.05 4.32
C ASN A 4 -2.87 12.97 3.37
N LEU A 5 -1.91 12.17 3.86
CA LEU A 5 -1.31 11.07 3.11
C LEU A 5 -2.14 9.78 3.23
N VAL A 6 -3.11 9.73 4.14
CA VAL A 6 -3.99 8.58 4.31
C VAL A 6 -4.76 8.29 3.02
N GLY A 7 -4.79 7.01 2.65
CA GLY A 7 -5.39 6.52 1.41
C GLY A 7 -4.43 6.50 0.22
N LYS A 8 -3.30 7.20 0.30
CA LYS A 8 -2.24 7.17 -0.73
C LYS A 8 -1.35 5.94 -0.55
N TYR A 9 -0.48 5.71 -1.53
CA TYR A 9 0.42 4.56 -1.55
C TYR A 9 1.86 4.99 -1.41
N LEU A 10 2.62 4.19 -0.67
CA LEU A 10 4.07 4.28 -0.61
C LEU A 10 4.64 3.40 -1.72
N ALA A 11 5.36 4.02 -2.65
CA ALA A 11 6.16 3.36 -3.66
C ALA A 11 7.63 3.38 -3.25
N ILE A 12 8.29 2.23 -3.26
CA ILE A 12 9.72 2.08 -2.96
C ILE A 12 10.37 1.40 -4.15
N SER A 13 11.40 2.04 -4.72
CA SER A 13 12.14 1.53 -5.89
C SER A 13 11.26 1.25 -7.11
N GLY A 14 10.16 2.01 -7.28
CA GLY A 14 9.22 1.83 -8.39
C GLY A 14 8.10 0.82 -8.13
N GLU A 15 8.12 0.10 -7.00
CA GLU A 15 7.11 -0.88 -6.62
C GLU A 15 6.18 -0.33 -5.53
N ILE A 16 4.89 -0.68 -5.58
CA ILE A 16 3.94 -0.32 -4.51
C ILE A 16 4.22 -1.19 -3.29
N ALA A 17 4.72 -0.56 -2.21
CA ALA A 17 5.05 -1.25 -0.97
C ALA A 17 3.83 -1.40 -0.05
N GLY A 18 2.95 -0.39 -0.04
CA GLY A 18 1.78 -0.40 0.83
C GLY A 18 0.90 0.83 0.71
N ARG A 19 -0.27 0.77 1.34
CA ARG A 19 -1.21 1.89 1.49
C ARG A 19 -1.02 2.54 2.86
N ILE A 20 -1.05 3.85 2.91
CA ILE A 20 -0.99 4.62 4.15
C ILE A 20 -2.39 4.61 4.76
N GLU A 21 -2.54 3.95 5.91
CA GLU A 21 -3.83 3.83 6.61
C GLU A 21 -3.96 4.87 7.73
N LEU A 22 -2.84 5.27 8.34
CA LEU A 22 -2.79 6.31 9.36
C LEU A 22 -1.54 7.18 9.19
N GLU A 23 -1.67 8.43 9.57
CA GLU A 23 -0.59 9.41 9.59
C GLU A 23 -0.58 10.09 10.96
N ASN A 24 0.58 10.11 11.63
CA ASN A 24 0.80 10.92 12.82
C ASN A 24 1.93 11.93 12.55
N GLU A 25 2.39 12.68 13.55
CA GLU A 25 3.41 13.72 13.35
C GLU A 25 4.74 13.20 12.78
N LYS A 26 5.16 11.97 13.14
CA LYS A 26 6.49 11.43 12.84
C LYS A 26 6.49 10.21 11.93
N GLU A 27 5.37 9.50 11.86
CA GLU A 27 5.28 8.17 11.27
C GLU A 27 4.01 8.00 10.43
N LEU A 28 4.07 7.02 9.55
CA LEU A 28 2.98 6.51 8.74
C LEU A 28 2.72 5.05 9.09
N LEU A 29 1.47 4.67 9.33
CA LEU A 29 1.10 3.27 9.34
C LEU A 29 0.86 2.83 7.89
N VAL A 30 1.75 1.97 7.38
CA VAL A 30 1.71 1.48 6.01
C VAL A 30 1.25 0.02 6.03
N ARG A 31 0.04 -0.21 5.54
CA ARG A 31 -0.51 -1.55 5.31
C ARG A 31 0.09 -2.12 4.04
N ARG A 32 0.68 -3.30 4.15
CA ARG A 32 1.40 -3.96 3.07
C ARG A 32 0.47 -4.26 1.90
N VAL A 33 1.02 -4.10 0.70
CA VAL A 33 0.42 -4.52 -0.56
C VAL A 33 1.19 -5.72 -1.11
N ILE A 34 0.48 -6.65 -1.75
CA ILE A 34 1.04 -7.67 -2.64
C ILE A 34 0.78 -7.23 -4.08
N ASN A 35 1.84 -7.02 -4.86
CA ASN A 35 1.75 -6.69 -6.28
C ASN A 35 1.70 -7.96 -7.11
N HIS A 36 0.81 -7.98 -8.11
CA HIS A 36 0.74 -9.02 -9.12
C HIS A 36 1.17 -8.45 -10.48
N PRO A 37 2.43 -8.67 -10.90
CA PRO A 37 3.00 -8.05 -12.10
C PRO A 37 2.26 -8.44 -13.40
N TRP A 38 1.64 -9.62 -13.40
CA TRP A 38 1.03 -10.27 -14.56
C TRP A 38 -0.26 -9.60 -15.04
N ASP A 39 -0.99 -8.94 -14.13
CA ASP A 39 -2.32 -8.37 -14.41
C ASP A 39 -2.51 -6.97 -13.81
N ARG A 40 -1.43 -6.37 -13.28
CA ARG A 40 -1.42 -5.04 -12.67
C ARG A 40 -2.41 -4.89 -11.51
N ARG A 41 -2.70 -5.97 -10.77
CA ARG A 41 -3.53 -5.94 -9.55
C ARG A 41 -2.67 -5.86 -8.30
N CYS A 42 -3.27 -5.35 -7.23
CA CYS A 42 -2.64 -5.20 -5.92
C CYS A 42 -3.63 -5.59 -4.83
N GLY A 43 -3.24 -6.53 -3.97
CA GLY A 43 -4.04 -6.92 -2.80
C GLY A 43 -3.52 -6.23 -1.54
N LEU A 44 -4.40 -5.62 -0.74
CA LEU A 44 -4.04 -5.21 0.62
C LEU A 44 -4.05 -6.44 1.52
N VAL A 45 -3.07 -6.55 2.42
CA VAL A 45 -3.01 -7.66 3.39
C VAL A 45 -3.10 -7.14 4.81
N PRO A 46 -3.44 -7.96 5.83
CA PRO A 46 -3.60 -7.49 7.20
C PRO A 46 -2.32 -6.93 7.83
N GLN A 47 -1.14 -7.29 7.30
CA GLN A 47 0.13 -6.84 7.85
C GLN A 47 0.35 -5.35 7.58
N ALA A 48 0.71 -4.60 8.62
CA ALA A 48 1.06 -3.19 8.54
C ALA A 48 2.31 -2.90 9.37
N VAL A 49 3.06 -1.87 8.97
CA VAL A 49 4.30 -1.42 9.64
C VAL A 49 4.29 0.09 9.79
N PHE A 50 4.87 0.58 10.89
CA PHE A 50 5.13 2.00 11.04
C PHE A 50 6.40 2.38 10.28
N VAL A 51 6.32 3.46 9.51
CA VAL A 51 7.42 4.01 8.71
C VAL A 51 7.65 5.45 9.15
N ASP A 52 8.88 5.76 9.55
CA ASP A 52 9.30 7.13 9.87
C ASP A 52 9.18 8.04 8.64
N LYS A 53 8.57 9.22 8.80
CA LYS A 53 8.37 10.18 7.71
C LYS A 53 9.69 10.69 7.13
N GLY A 54 10.78 10.66 7.89
CA GLY A 54 12.13 10.92 7.42
C GLY A 54 12.56 9.98 6.29
N PHE A 55 11.99 8.78 6.22
CA PHE A 55 12.24 7.83 5.12
C PHE A 55 11.72 8.33 3.77
N LEU A 56 10.71 9.23 3.76
CA LEU A 56 10.16 9.82 2.54
C LEU A 56 11.13 10.78 1.84
N PHE A 57 12.16 11.28 2.53
CA PHE A 57 13.19 12.13 1.91
C PHE A 57 14.16 11.35 1.02
N ASN A 58 14.02 10.02 0.95
CA ASN A 58 14.90 9.19 0.14
C ASN A 58 14.47 9.16 -1.34
N TYR A 59 15.42 9.27 -2.28
CA TYR A 59 15.16 9.49 -3.71
C TYR A 59 14.38 8.35 -4.40
N TRP A 60 14.49 7.14 -3.87
CA TRP A 60 13.77 5.94 -4.32
C TRP A 60 12.40 5.72 -3.63
N VAL A 61 11.99 6.60 -2.71
CA VAL A 61 10.70 6.52 -2.01
C VAL A 61 9.79 7.63 -2.50
N LYS A 62 8.56 7.29 -2.87
CA LYS A 62 7.56 8.27 -3.31
C LYS A 62 6.19 7.94 -2.74
N VAL A 63 5.45 8.97 -2.34
CA VAL A 63 4.01 8.84 -2.10
C VAL A 63 3.30 9.08 -3.42
N VAL A 64 2.46 8.15 -3.82
CA VAL A 64 1.73 8.19 -5.10
C VAL A 64 0.23 8.02 -4.86
N GLU A 65 -0.55 8.70 -5.68
CA GLU A 65 -1.97 8.44 -5.82
C GLU A 65 -2.16 7.44 -6.95
N LEU A 66 -2.88 6.36 -6.70
CA LEU A 66 -3.20 5.35 -7.70
C LEU A 66 -4.67 5.53 -8.11
N PRO A 67 -4.95 6.20 -9.24
CA PRO A 67 -6.33 6.50 -9.63
C PRO A 67 -7.10 5.27 -10.14
N TYR A 68 -6.44 4.17 -10.49
CA TYR A 68 -7.05 3.02 -11.20
C TYR A 68 -6.29 1.71 -10.97
N LEU A 69 -6.19 1.23 -9.72
CA LEU A 69 -5.94 -0.19 -9.49
C LEU A 69 -7.28 -0.91 -9.54
N PRO A 70 -7.57 -1.76 -10.55
CA PRO A 70 -8.95 -2.13 -10.89
C PRO A 70 -9.71 -2.87 -9.79
N ASP A 71 -9.06 -3.53 -8.84
CA ASP A 71 -9.74 -4.14 -7.69
C ASP A 71 -8.73 -4.26 -6.54
N ILE A 72 -8.77 -3.33 -5.59
CA ILE A 72 -8.11 -3.53 -4.30
C ILE A 72 -8.98 -4.49 -3.51
N ILE A 73 -8.57 -5.76 -3.43
CA ILE A 73 -9.22 -6.74 -2.57
C ILE A 73 -8.93 -6.33 -1.13
N ASN A 74 -9.91 -5.73 -0.46
CA ASN A 74 -9.83 -5.38 0.96
C ASN A 74 -9.86 -6.68 1.78
N SER A 75 -8.78 -6.98 2.50
CA SER A 75 -8.60 -8.24 3.24
C SER A 75 -9.42 -8.36 4.54
N GLU A 76 -10.70 -8.00 4.55
CA GLU A 76 -11.63 -8.72 5.44
C GLU A 76 -11.81 -10.18 4.98
N ILE A 77 -11.42 -10.43 3.74
CA ILE A 77 -11.31 -11.71 3.06
C ILE A 77 -10.00 -12.38 3.52
N GLU A 78 -10.09 -13.54 4.20
CA GLU A 78 -8.94 -14.30 4.69
C GLU A 78 -7.90 -14.51 3.57
N THR A 79 -6.62 -14.67 3.94
CA THR A 79 -5.52 -14.84 2.95
C THR A 79 -5.81 -15.95 1.94
N ASP A 80 -6.54 -16.99 2.36
CA ASP A 80 -6.95 -18.11 1.51
C ASP A 80 -8.07 -17.75 0.52
N GLU A 81 -8.92 -16.80 0.84
CA GLU A 81 -9.94 -16.31 -0.08
C GLU A 81 -9.35 -15.33 -1.10
N ILE A 82 -8.35 -14.53 -0.71
CA ILE A 82 -7.54 -13.77 -1.67
C ILE A 82 -6.86 -14.72 -2.66
N ARG A 83 -6.27 -15.83 -2.18
CA ARG A 83 -5.68 -16.87 -3.04
C ARG A 83 -6.70 -17.47 -4.01
N LYS A 84 -7.90 -17.84 -3.52
CA LYS A 84 -9.01 -18.32 -4.36
C LYS A 84 -9.43 -17.32 -5.44
N TYR A 85 -9.57 -16.04 -5.10
CA TYR A 85 -9.96 -15.00 -6.05
C TYR A 85 -8.87 -14.76 -7.12
N LEU A 86 -7.62 -14.98 -6.75
CA LEU A 86 -6.46 -14.82 -7.62
C LEU A 86 -6.10 -16.09 -8.41
N ASN A 87 -6.90 -17.17 -8.33
CA ASN A 87 -6.63 -18.47 -8.94
C ASN A 87 -5.24 -19.05 -8.59
N MET A 88 -4.82 -18.88 -7.33
CA MET A 88 -3.63 -19.52 -6.73
C MET A 88 -4.05 -20.66 -5.81
#